data_AF-A0A7C5P8M0-F1
#
_entry.id   AF-A0A7C5P8M0-F1
#
_cell.length_a   1.000
_cell.length_b   1.000
_cell.length_c   1.000
_cell.angle_alpha   90.00
_cell.angle_beta   90.00
_cell.angle_gamma   90.00
#
_symmetry.space_group_name_H-M   'P 1'
#
loop_
_entity.id
_entity.type
_entity.pdbx_description
1 polymer ?
#
loop_
_entity_poly.entity_id
_entity_poly.type
_entity_poly.pdbx_seq_one_letter_code
_entity_poly.pdbx_strand_id
1 'polypeptide(L)'
;MSKKPPSKDDALEALDFIINVLREHEKDLDRLINELGKITERLGEAGELSGKIESVEERLTNLQGEISNLISYLSTSQPTSHEAQKVPAARMPTQKTQVAAAEVRGPPVILRCKHWEDFQTLARQAQTLSFLYKEAEKAFQVDALKNSQIITYSGELPKQTALLKSWLSKQLDIPEDRILEGVLAVG
;
A
#
# COMPACT_ATOMS: atom_id res chain seq x y z
N MET A 1 45.28 21.73 -45.87
CA MET A 1 45.84 21.55 -44.51
C MET A 1 46.05 20.07 -44.27
N SER A 2 47.24 19.55 -44.57
CA SER A 2 47.57 18.13 -44.38
C SER A 2 47.77 17.86 -42.88
N LYS A 3 46.92 17.04 -42.27
CA LYS A 3 47.13 16.57 -40.89
C LYS A 3 48.39 15.71 -40.87
N LYS A 4 49.44 16.16 -40.18
CA LYS A 4 50.64 15.34 -39.93
C LYS A 4 50.20 14.06 -39.20
N PRO A 5 50.77 12.89 -39.54
CA PRO A 5 50.50 11.67 -38.78
C PRO A 5 50.93 11.88 -37.32
N PRO A 6 50.15 11.40 -36.34
CA PRO A 6 50.47 11.54 -34.93
C PRO A 6 51.86 10.96 -34.65
N SER A 7 52.63 11.64 -33.82
CA SER A 7 53.95 11.16 -33.41
C SER A 7 53.79 9.88 -32.58
N LYS A 8 54.82 9.03 -32.54
CA LYS A 8 54.82 7.86 -31.66
C LYS A 8 54.62 8.24 -30.19
N ASP A 9 55.11 9.42 -29.80
CA ASP A 9 54.93 9.95 -28.45
C ASP A 9 53.46 10.29 -28.15
N ASP A 10 52.74 10.89 -29.11
CA ASP A 10 51.30 11.18 -28.97
C ASP A 10 50.48 9.89 -28.79
N ALA A 11 50.89 8.80 -29.46
CA ALA A 11 50.23 7.51 -29.34
C ALA A 11 50.50 6.82 -28.00
N LEU A 12 51.70 7.02 -27.42
CA LEU A 12 52.06 6.52 -26.10
C LEU A 12 51.34 7.30 -24.99
N GLU A 13 51.23 8.62 -25.12
CA GLU A 13 50.47 9.46 -24.19
C GLU A 13 48.98 9.10 -24.16
N ALA A 14 48.39 8.85 -25.34
CA ALA A 14 47.01 8.38 -25.44
C ALA A 14 46.81 7.00 -24.77
N LEU A 15 47.78 6.11 -24.88
CA LEU A 15 47.77 4.80 -24.23
C LEU A 15 47.84 4.93 -22.71
N ASP A 16 48.73 5.78 -22.18
CA ASP A 16 48.85 6.03 -20.74
C ASP A 16 47.56 6.64 -20.17
N PHE A 17 46.91 7.54 -20.92
CA PHE A 17 45.60 8.07 -20.56
C PHE A 17 44.54 6.96 -20.47
N ILE A 18 44.46 6.09 -21.47
CA ILE A 18 43.51 4.96 -21.49
C ILE A 18 43.79 4.00 -20.32
N ILE A 19 45.05 3.68 -20.06
CA ILE A 19 45.44 2.79 -18.95
C ILE A 19 45.00 3.40 -17.61
N ASN A 20 45.20 4.70 -17.40
CA ASN A 20 44.78 5.38 -16.19
C ASN A 20 43.25 5.35 -16.02
N VAL A 21 42.49 5.60 -17.09
CA VAL A 21 41.01 5.51 -17.06
C VAL A 21 40.55 4.10 -16.74
N LEU A 22 41.13 3.08 -17.38
CA LEU A 22 40.79 1.68 -17.12
C LEU A 22 41.10 1.28 -15.68
N ARG A 23 42.19 1.78 -15.11
CA ARG A 23 42.58 1.52 -13.72
C ARG A 23 41.62 2.17 -12.71
N GLU A 24 41.10 3.35 -13.01
CA GLU A 24 40.05 3.97 -12.18
C GLU A 24 38.75 3.17 -12.27
N HIS A 25 38.37 2.72 -13.48
CA HIS A 25 37.18 1.89 -13.65
C HIS A 25 37.29 0.54 -12.93
N GLU A 26 38.47 -0.10 -12.92
CA GLU A 26 38.72 -1.33 -12.15
C GLU A 26 38.45 -1.10 -10.65
N LYS A 27 38.96 0.00 -10.10
CA LYS A 27 38.75 0.39 -8.70
C LYS A 27 37.28 0.71 -8.39
N ASP A 28 36.59 1.37 -9.32
CA ASP A 28 35.15 1.65 -9.16
C ASP A 28 34.33 0.37 -9.19
N LEU A 29 34.68 -0.59 -10.06
CA LEU A 29 34.03 -1.90 -10.09
C LEU A 29 34.27 -2.68 -8.80
N ASP A 30 35.49 -2.70 -8.25
CA ASP A 30 35.78 -3.32 -6.95
C ASP A 30 34.93 -2.71 -5.83
N ARG A 31 34.77 -1.38 -5.84
CA ARG A 31 33.89 -0.69 -4.89
C ARG A 31 32.44 -1.12 -5.05
N LEU A 32 31.93 -1.16 -6.28
CA LEU A 32 30.56 -1.56 -6.57
C LEU A 32 30.31 -3.01 -6.14
N ILE A 33 31.24 -3.93 -6.40
CA ILE A 33 31.16 -5.32 -5.97
C ILE A 33 31.05 -5.41 -4.44
N ASN A 34 31.85 -4.64 -3.72
CA ASN A 34 31.80 -4.61 -2.25
C ASN A 34 30.46 -4.06 -1.72
N GLU A 35 29.94 -3.00 -2.32
CA GLU A 35 28.61 -2.47 -1.96
C GLU A 35 27.48 -3.45 -2.28
N LEU A 36 27.54 -4.16 -3.42
CA LEU A 36 26.61 -5.23 -3.74
C LEU A 36 26.67 -6.38 -2.73
N GLY A 37 27.87 -6.74 -2.26
CA GLY A 37 28.06 -7.71 -1.19
C GLY A 37 27.31 -7.32 0.08
N LYS A 38 27.48 -6.07 0.54
CA LYS A 38 26.77 -5.53 1.71
C LYS A 38 25.25 -5.50 1.54
N ILE A 39 24.76 -5.14 0.35
CA ILE A 39 23.32 -5.15 0.05
C ILE A 39 22.77 -6.57 0.06
N THR A 40 23.52 -7.53 -0.47
CA THR A 40 23.12 -8.95 -0.51
C THR A 40 23.08 -9.56 0.89
N GLU A 41 24.03 -9.22 1.76
CA GLU A 41 24.04 -9.64 3.17
C GLU A 41 22.78 -9.12 3.90
N ARG A 42 22.49 -7.82 3.79
CA ARG A 42 21.27 -7.21 4.36
C ARG A 42 19.98 -7.82 3.81
N LEU A 43 19.97 -8.20 2.53
CA LEU A 43 18.82 -8.89 1.93
C LEU A 43 18.66 -10.30 2.51
N GLY A 44 19.75 -11.00 2.82
CA GLY A 44 19.72 -12.27 3.54
C GLY A 44 19.09 -12.14 4.93
N GLU A 45 19.49 -11.12 5.70
CA GLU A 45 18.88 -10.78 6.99
C GLU A 45 17.38 -10.48 6.87
N ALA A 46 16.97 -9.78 5.80
CA ALA A 46 15.56 -9.52 5.52
C ALA A 46 14.77 -10.82 5.21
N GLY A 47 15.41 -11.82 4.59
CA GLY A 47 14.84 -13.16 4.40
C GLY A 47 14.60 -13.89 5.72
N GLU A 48 15.53 -13.79 6.69
CA GLU A 48 15.32 -14.35 8.03
C GLU A 48 14.17 -13.65 8.77
N LEU A 49 14.04 -12.33 8.61
CA LEU A 49 12.91 -11.57 9.13
C LEU A 49 11.59 -12.04 8.50
N SER A 50 11.60 -12.35 7.19
CA SER A 50 10.46 -12.92 6.47
C SER A 50 10.01 -14.27 7.04
N GLY A 51 10.94 -15.13 7.48
CA GLY A 51 10.56 -16.39 8.15
C GLY A 51 9.97 -16.17 9.54
N LYS A 52 10.50 -15.18 10.29
CA LYS A 52 9.95 -14.84 11.61
C LYS A 52 8.53 -14.25 11.52
N ILE A 53 8.24 -13.42 10.52
CA ILE A 53 6.89 -12.88 10.32
C ILE A 53 5.90 -14.01 9.96
N GLU A 54 6.28 -14.95 9.09
CA GLU A 54 5.45 -16.12 8.75
C GLU A 54 5.10 -16.94 10.00
N SER A 55 6.08 -17.20 10.88
CA SER A 55 5.84 -17.89 12.15
C SER A 55 4.89 -17.12 13.08
N VAL A 56 4.97 -15.78 13.10
CA VAL A 56 4.04 -14.94 13.88
C VAL A 56 2.63 -14.97 13.27
N GLU A 57 2.50 -14.97 11.96
CA GLU A 57 1.21 -15.05 11.25
C GLU A 57 0.50 -16.40 11.49
N GLU A 58 1.25 -17.51 11.48
CA GLU A 58 0.71 -18.83 11.83
C GLU A 58 0.17 -18.84 13.27
N ARG A 59 0.96 -18.32 14.22
CA ARG A 59 0.54 -18.21 15.63
C ARG A 59 -0.71 -17.34 15.80
N LEU A 60 -0.82 -16.23 15.07
CA LEU A 60 -2.00 -15.38 15.09
C LEU A 60 -3.23 -16.08 14.51
N THR A 61 -3.06 -16.85 13.44
CA THR A 61 -4.14 -17.64 12.83
C THR A 61 -4.66 -18.71 13.79
N ASN A 62 -3.75 -19.41 14.49
CA ASN A 62 -4.12 -20.40 15.51
C ASN A 62 -4.90 -19.74 16.67
N LEU A 63 -4.42 -18.60 17.18
CA LEU A 63 -5.11 -17.85 18.22
C LEU A 63 -6.50 -17.36 17.78
N GLN A 64 -6.64 -16.89 16.54
CA GLN A 64 -7.95 -16.53 15.98
C GLN A 64 -8.91 -17.73 15.91
N GLY A 65 -8.40 -18.91 15.58
CA GLY A 65 -9.16 -20.16 15.61
C GLY A 65 -9.64 -20.53 17.02
N GLU A 66 -8.75 -20.46 18.01
CA GLU A 66 -9.08 -20.70 19.42
C GLU A 66 -10.13 -19.71 19.94
N ILE A 67 -9.99 -18.42 19.64
CA ILE A 67 -10.97 -17.39 19.99
C ILE A 67 -12.33 -17.68 19.34
N SER A 68 -12.34 -18.05 18.04
CA SER A 68 -13.57 -18.38 17.32
C SER A 68 -14.29 -19.59 17.94
N ASN A 69 -13.52 -20.62 18.31
CA ASN A 69 -14.05 -21.79 19.01
C ASN A 69 -14.64 -21.39 20.38
N LEU A 70 -13.94 -20.57 21.16
CA LEU A 70 -14.43 -20.09 22.46
C LEU A 70 -15.73 -19.28 22.32
N ILE A 71 -15.81 -18.38 21.34
CA ILE A 71 -17.04 -17.62 21.03
C ILE A 71 -18.18 -18.57 20.70
N SER A 72 -17.93 -19.62 19.91
CA SER A 72 -18.94 -20.64 19.57
C SER A 72 -19.47 -21.35 20.83
N TYR A 73 -18.59 -21.78 21.73
CA TYR A 73 -18.97 -22.40 23.01
C TYR A 73 -19.79 -21.47 23.91
N LEU A 74 -19.41 -20.20 23.99
CA LEU A 74 -20.14 -19.19 24.77
C LEU A 74 -21.49 -18.84 24.14
N SER A 75 -21.57 -18.80 22.81
CA SER A 75 -22.82 -18.51 22.07
C SER A 75 -23.83 -19.65 22.17
N THR A 76 -23.35 -20.90 22.21
CA THR A 76 -24.22 -22.09 22.39
C THR A 76 -24.69 -22.30 23.83
N SER A 77 -24.15 -21.57 24.80
CA SER A 77 -24.53 -21.65 26.22
C SER A 77 -25.47 -20.54 26.70
N GLN A 78 -26.02 -19.69 25.81
CA GLN A 78 -27.13 -18.79 26.13
C GLN A 78 -28.51 -19.44 25.84
N PRO A 79 -29.33 -19.75 26.85
CA PRO A 79 -30.77 -19.90 26.66
C PRO A 79 -31.41 -18.52 26.78
N THR A 80 -31.67 -17.84 25.66
CA THR A 80 -32.59 -16.70 25.66
C THR A 80 -33.65 -16.87 24.57
N SER A 81 -34.79 -17.32 25.06
CA SER A 81 -36.14 -17.09 24.57
C SER A 81 -36.27 -15.71 23.91
N HIS A 82 -36.46 -15.67 22.60
CA HIS A 82 -37.16 -14.57 21.93
C HIS A 82 -38.06 -15.15 20.84
N GLU A 83 -39.18 -15.68 21.30
CA GLU A 83 -40.38 -15.87 20.51
C GLU A 83 -41.13 -14.53 20.46
N ALA A 84 -41.23 -13.92 19.28
CA ALA A 84 -42.23 -12.90 18.97
C ALA A 84 -42.49 -12.83 17.45
N GLN A 85 -43.37 -13.74 17.02
CA GLN A 85 -44.50 -13.54 16.09
C GLN A 85 -44.29 -12.86 14.71
N LYS A 86 -44.45 -13.71 13.69
CA LYS A 86 -45.04 -13.41 12.37
C LYS A 86 -46.50 -12.95 12.48
N VAL A 87 -46.89 -11.92 11.74
CA VAL A 87 -48.23 -11.80 11.09
C VAL A 87 -48.10 -11.04 9.74
N PRO A 88 -48.80 -11.45 8.65
CA PRO A 88 -48.65 -10.91 7.28
C PRO A 88 -49.86 -10.08 6.78
N ALA A 89 -49.65 -9.10 5.87
CA ALA A 89 -50.57 -8.50 4.85
C ALA A 89 -50.17 -7.03 4.57
N ALA A 90 -50.32 -6.37 3.41
CA ALA A 90 -50.63 -6.67 2.01
C ALA A 90 -50.33 -5.39 1.17
N ARG A 91 -49.82 -5.57 -0.05
CA ARG A 91 -49.85 -4.79 -1.33
C ARG A 91 -50.21 -3.27 -1.40
N MET A 92 -49.28 -2.54 -2.05
CA MET A 92 -49.21 -1.29 -2.89
C MET A 92 -50.50 -0.74 -3.57
N PRO A 93 -50.55 0.49 -4.21
CA PRO A 93 -49.46 1.31 -4.77
C PRO A 93 -49.53 2.88 -4.75
N THR A 94 -48.43 3.49 -5.26
CA THR A 94 -48.23 4.83 -5.89
C THR A 94 -48.21 6.12 -5.04
N GLN A 95 -47.05 6.79 -4.95
CA GLN A 95 -46.81 8.11 -5.58
C GLN A 95 -45.30 8.45 -5.63
N LYS A 96 -44.84 8.94 -6.78
CA LYS A 96 -43.46 9.33 -7.06
C LYS A 96 -43.12 10.62 -6.30
N THR A 97 -42.10 10.59 -5.46
CA THR A 97 -41.27 11.76 -5.15
C THR A 97 -39.87 11.24 -4.86
N GLN A 98 -38.91 11.69 -5.67
CA GLN A 98 -37.49 11.41 -5.52
C GLN A 98 -37.04 11.96 -4.17
N VAL A 99 -36.79 11.07 -3.22
CA VAL A 99 -36.02 11.36 -2.02
C VAL A 99 -34.67 10.67 -2.20
N ALA A 100 -33.62 11.47 -2.15
CA ALA A 100 -32.24 11.00 -2.06
C ALA A 100 -32.18 9.85 -1.05
N ALA A 101 -31.61 8.73 -1.46
CA ALA A 101 -31.38 7.59 -0.60
C ALA A 101 -30.49 8.05 0.56
N ALA A 102 -31.12 8.44 1.67
CA ALA A 102 -30.52 8.35 2.97
C ALA A 102 -30.33 6.86 3.24
N GLU A 103 -29.21 6.32 2.74
CA GLU A 103 -28.72 5.03 3.20
C GLU A 103 -28.64 5.11 4.72
N VAL A 104 -29.39 4.24 5.37
CA VAL A 104 -29.41 4.02 6.80
C VAL A 104 -27.97 3.83 7.25
N ARG A 105 -27.36 4.91 7.76
CA ARG A 105 -25.95 4.91 8.15
C ARG A 105 -25.82 4.00 9.37
N GLY A 106 -25.25 2.82 9.15
CA GLY A 106 -24.70 2.01 10.21
C GLY A 106 -23.63 2.78 11.00
N PRO A 107 -23.19 2.26 12.15
CA PRO A 107 -22.08 2.86 12.89
C PRO A 107 -20.89 3.11 11.97
N PRO A 108 -20.17 4.24 12.08
CA PRO A 108 -19.01 4.50 11.24
C PRO A 108 -17.99 3.37 11.44
N VAL A 109 -17.72 2.61 10.37
CA VAL A 109 -16.74 1.51 10.36
C VAL A 109 -15.44 2.02 9.76
N ILE A 110 -14.34 1.78 10.45
CA ILE A 110 -12.98 2.02 9.94
C ILE A 110 -12.40 0.67 9.55
N LEU A 111 -12.10 0.50 8.27
CA LEU A 111 -11.53 -0.72 7.71
C LEU A 111 -10.06 -0.46 7.39
N ARG A 112 -9.14 -1.13 8.11
CA ARG A 112 -7.70 -1.02 7.87
C ARG A 112 -7.21 -2.17 6.99
N CYS A 113 -6.86 -1.85 5.76
CA CYS A 113 -6.27 -2.79 4.82
C CYS A 113 -4.76 -2.89 5.06
N LYS A 114 -4.25 -4.12 5.17
CA LYS A 114 -2.80 -4.38 5.14
C LYS A 114 -2.26 -4.49 3.71
N HIS A 115 -3.06 -5.05 2.79
CA HIS A 115 -2.69 -5.17 1.38
C HIS A 115 -3.23 -4.00 0.57
N TRP A 116 -2.43 -3.55 -0.40
CA TRP A 116 -2.82 -2.49 -1.31
C TRP A 116 -3.96 -2.94 -2.22
N GLU A 117 -4.00 -4.20 -2.62
CA GLU A 117 -5.01 -4.79 -3.51
C GLU A 117 -6.41 -4.77 -2.88
N ASP A 118 -6.48 -5.08 -1.59
CA ASP A 118 -7.73 -5.03 -0.80
C ASP A 118 -8.21 -3.59 -0.70
N PHE A 119 -7.31 -2.67 -0.38
CA PHE A 119 -7.60 -1.24 -0.35
C PHE A 119 -8.11 -0.78 -1.72
N GLN A 120 -7.43 -1.15 -2.80
CA GLN A 120 -7.79 -0.73 -4.15
C GLN A 120 -9.17 -1.23 -4.56
N THR A 121 -9.50 -2.48 -4.23
CA THR A 121 -10.80 -3.07 -4.54
C THR A 121 -11.93 -2.38 -3.77
N LEU A 122 -11.69 -2.08 -2.49
CA LEU A 122 -12.69 -1.46 -1.63
C LEU A 122 -12.83 0.04 -1.93
N ALA A 123 -11.71 0.76 -2.08
CA ALA A 123 -11.63 2.20 -2.31
C ALA A 123 -11.89 2.62 -3.77
N ARG A 124 -12.02 1.68 -4.71
CA ARG A 124 -12.38 1.99 -6.10
C ARG A 124 -13.67 2.81 -6.14
N GLN A 125 -13.68 3.93 -6.85
CA GLN A 125 -14.81 4.86 -6.94
C GLN A 125 -15.28 5.40 -5.57
N ALA A 126 -14.35 5.58 -4.62
CA ALA A 126 -14.67 6.24 -3.36
C ALA A 126 -15.12 7.70 -3.58
N GLN A 127 -15.92 8.20 -2.64
CA GLN A 127 -16.52 9.54 -2.70
C GLN A 127 -15.46 10.63 -2.51
N THR A 128 -14.54 10.40 -1.57
CA THR A 128 -13.41 11.27 -1.28
C THR A 128 -12.22 10.40 -0.90
N LEU A 129 -11.03 10.84 -1.27
CA LEU A 129 -9.79 10.21 -0.86
C LEU A 129 -8.90 11.24 -0.17
N SER A 130 -8.37 10.94 1.00
CA SER A 130 -7.31 11.72 1.61
C SER A 130 -6.05 10.88 1.71
N PHE A 131 -4.89 11.46 1.48
CA PHE A 131 -3.62 10.79 1.74
C PHE A 131 -2.72 11.66 2.59
N LEU A 132 -1.96 11.03 3.48
CA LEU A 132 -0.93 11.64 4.29
C LEU A 132 0.42 11.04 3.90
N TYR A 133 1.36 11.91 3.58
CA TYR A 133 2.73 11.53 3.30
C TYR A 133 3.68 12.14 4.34
N LYS A 134 4.50 11.28 4.96
CA LYS A 134 5.58 11.71 5.86
C LYS A 134 6.92 11.27 5.29
N GLU A 135 7.60 12.20 4.61
CA GLU A 135 8.90 11.95 3.98
C GLU A 135 9.99 11.49 4.97
N ALA A 136 10.00 12.05 6.18
CA ALA A 136 10.96 11.70 7.23
C ALA A 136 10.82 10.26 7.75
N GLU A 137 9.60 9.71 7.75
CA GLU A 137 9.29 8.38 8.31
C GLU A 137 9.13 7.31 7.22
N LYS A 138 9.24 7.67 5.93
CA LYS A 138 8.88 6.82 4.77
C LYS A 138 7.48 6.18 4.90
N ALA A 139 6.59 6.84 5.64
CA ALA A 139 5.25 6.35 5.92
C ALA A 139 4.25 6.99 4.96
N PHE A 140 3.48 6.15 4.28
CA PHE A 140 2.35 6.55 3.45
C PHE A 140 1.06 6.03 4.07
N GLN A 141 0.10 6.92 4.29
CA GLN A 141 -1.25 6.56 4.69
C GLN A 141 -2.24 7.12 3.68
N VAL A 142 -3.26 6.35 3.34
CA VAL A 142 -4.37 6.81 2.51
C VAL A 142 -5.69 6.33 3.09
N ASP A 143 -6.63 7.24 3.17
CA ASP A 143 -7.97 7.04 3.69
C ASP A 143 -8.98 7.32 2.58
N ALA A 144 -9.84 6.37 2.28
CA ALA A 144 -10.89 6.49 1.29
C ALA A 144 -12.26 6.45 1.97
N LEU A 145 -13.12 7.43 1.65
CA LEU A 145 -14.49 7.48 2.13
C LEU A 145 -15.42 6.84 1.11
N LYS A 146 -16.06 5.74 1.47
CA LYS A 146 -17.04 5.07 0.59
C LYS A 146 -18.20 4.52 1.41
N ASN A 147 -19.43 4.88 1.05
CA ASN A 147 -20.66 4.36 1.68
C ASN A 147 -20.67 4.49 3.22
N SER A 148 -20.20 5.63 3.74
CA SER A 148 -20.02 5.90 5.19
C SER A 148 -19.00 5.00 5.92
N GLN A 149 -18.15 4.30 5.18
CA GLN A 149 -16.98 3.57 5.68
C GLN A 149 -15.71 4.35 5.34
N ILE A 150 -14.79 4.43 6.30
CA ILE A 150 -13.43 4.90 6.05
C ILE A 150 -12.56 3.68 5.85
N ILE A 151 -11.97 3.56 4.67
CA ILE A 151 -11.03 2.50 4.33
C ILE A 151 -9.64 3.12 4.42
N THR A 152 -8.80 2.65 5.32
CA THR A 152 -7.45 3.15 5.54
C THR A 152 -6.43 2.12 5.08
N TYR A 153 -5.42 2.55 4.33
CA TYR A 153 -4.22 1.79 4.05
C TYR A 153 -3.01 2.53 4.61
N SER A 154 -2.09 1.80 5.22
CA SER A 154 -0.81 2.32 5.69
C SER A 154 0.29 1.40 5.20
N GLY A 155 1.27 1.95 4.49
CA GLY A 155 2.32 1.15 3.87
C GLY A 155 3.53 1.97 3.47
N GLU A 156 4.44 1.28 2.78
CA GLU A 156 5.65 1.88 2.24
C GLU A 156 5.38 2.63 0.93
N LEU A 157 6.27 3.57 0.64
CA LEU A 157 6.19 4.51 -0.45
C LEU A 157 6.07 3.85 -1.84
N PRO A 158 5.08 4.22 -2.67
CA PRO A 158 5.18 4.01 -4.11
C PRO A 158 6.37 4.82 -4.66
N LYS A 159 7.23 4.21 -5.49
CA LYS A 159 8.52 4.78 -5.99
C LYS A 159 8.44 6.14 -6.72
N GLN A 160 7.25 6.75 -6.86
CA GLN A 160 7.03 8.06 -7.45
C GLN A 160 6.14 8.95 -6.56
N THR A 161 6.75 9.70 -5.65
CA THR A 161 6.08 10.70 -4.79
C THR A 161 5.55 11.91 -5.54
N ALA A 162 6.26 12.34 -6.58
CA ALA A 162 5.95 13.57 -7.33
C ALA A 162 4.58 13.55 -8.04
N LEU A 163 3.98 12.37 -8.25
CA LEU A 163 2.71 12.19 -8.96
C LEU A 163 1.71 11.36 -8.16
N LEU A 164 1.79 11.39 -6.84
CA LEU A 164 0.97 10.52 -5.98
C LEU A 164 -0.54 10.72 -6.18
N LYS A 165 -0.99 11.97 -6.35
CA LYS A 165 -2.38 12.29 -6.71
C LYS A 165 -2.83 11.64 -8.01
N SER A 166 -2.03 11.79 -9.07
CA SER A 166 -2.34 11.23 -10.38
C SER A 166 -2.27 9.70 -10.39
N TRP A 167 -1.33 9.13 -9.63
CA TRP A 167 -1.22 7.69 -9.43
C TRP A 167 -2.45 7.13 -8.70
N LEU A 168 -2.87 7.76 -7.59
CA LEU A 168 -4.07 7.39 -6.84
C LEU A 168 -5.33 7.50 -7.69
N SER A 169 -5.44 8.57 -8.48
CA SER A 169 -6.53 8.79 -9.42
C SER A 169 -6.66 7.62 -10.41
N LYS A 170 -5.54 7.22 -11.01
CA LYS A 170 -5.48 6.13 -11.98
C LYS A 170 -5.75 4.75 -11.37
N GLN A 171 -5.26 4.50 -10.16
CA GLN A 171 -5.44 3.19 -9.49
C GLN A 171 -6.88 2.97 -8.99
N LEU A 172 -7.52 4.04 -8.52
CA LEU A 172 -8.79 3.96 -7.82
C LEU A 172 -9.98 4.42 -8.66
N ASP A 173 -9.73 4.91 -9.87
CA ASP A 173 -10.75 5.49 -10.76
C ASP A 173 -11.49 6.64 -10.06
N ILE A 174 -10.72 7.51 -9.40
CA ILE A 174 -11.21 8.67 -8.65
C ILE A 174 -10.63 9.93 -9.30
N PRO A 175 -11.44 10.96 -9.60
CA PRO A 175 -10.93 12.19 -10.19
C PRO A 175 -10.08 12.98 -9.18
N GLU A 176 -9.03 13.67 -9.66
CA GLU A 176 -8.03 14.34 -8.80
C GLU A 176 -8.61 15.46 -7.92
N ASP A 177 -9.75 16.03 -8.30
CA ASP A 177 -10.52 17.02 -7.53
C ASP A 177 -11.06 16.46 -6.21
N ARG A 178 -11.23 15.13 -6.12
CA ARG A 178 -11.68 14.41 -4.93
C ARG A 178 -10.54 13.82 -4.11
N ILE A 179 -9.30 14.07 -4.51
CA ILE A 179 -8.09 13.61 -3.83
C ILE A 179 -7.46 14.77 -3.06
N LEU A 180 -7.53 14.67 -1.74
CA LEU A 180 -7.05 15.65 -0.79
C LEU A 180 -5.75 15.17 -0.13
N GLU A 181 -4.88 16.11 0.20
CA GLU A 181 -3.69 15.85 1.00
C GLU A 181 -4.04 16.18 2.46
N GLY A 182 -4.02 15.18 3.33
CA GLY A 182 -4.47 15.28 4.72
C GLY A 182 -4.99 13.96 5.28
N VAL A 183 -5.55 14.04 6.49
CA VAL A 183 -6.14 12.90 7.21
C VAL A 183 -7.65 13.04 7.23
N LEU A 184 -8.36 11.98 6.87
CA LEU A 184 -9.81 11.92 7.00
C LEU A 184 -10.17 11.44 8.40
N ALA A 185 -10.72 12.34 9.23
CA ALA A 185 -11.16 12.02 10.58
C ALA A 185 -12.69 12.03 10.67
N VAL A 186 -13.26 11.10 11.45
CA VAL A 186 -14.69 11.14 11.85
C VAL A 186 -14.80 12.06 13.06
N GLY A 187 -15.67 13.06 12.98
CA GLY A 187 -16.02 13.98 14.09
C GLY A 187 -17.37 13.68 14.69
#